data_AF-A0A7S0Z9Z1-F1
#
_entry.id   AF-A0A7S0Z9Z1-F1
#
_cell.length_a   1.000
_cell.length_b   1.000
_cell.length_c   1.000
_cell.angle_alpha   90.00
_cell.angle_beta   90.00
_cell.angle_gamma   90.00
#
_symmetry.space_group_name_H-M   'P 1'
#
loop_
_entity.id
_entity.type
_entity.pdbx_description
1 polymer ?
#
loop_
_entity_poly.entity_id
_entity_poly.type
_entity_poly.pdbx_seq_one_letter_code
_entity_poly.pdbx_strand_id
1 'polypeptide(L)'
;VFEVPESYARCALEHRTRPSARLKACFVRATTSASIGGLTGLILRLSADGHERIAVVGPRGTIREVDAVRRCARFVHPKVDAVELDANTHLRQGDGIGCYADKSITVWPVFSSETECLTCDWERHRVSTMATNENSEDSTGIENDDDSRGSSDRAHEEGSESEGLLNEGTSATSDAAATDLCVGFVCEMRGANDSIGARFAVLNIDSISTLGKLNAHPMLSCVMKGKHALDALFHFSPTEILHKIEYQSWAKAICSRNFACRSEYDLAFRASARVTVRLNTADFESFPIPKSFLAYCNDASNKDIGTCIYLGLSSSVHVKHGDKAEIEQQSVHQSDLDIEAVLEELVVSRPELADAARQSLKSLRDNITPNEIDDDSGTNKDVASALKARLLQGLGANKKQKSQVDPEVVFLGTGSAEPNKYRGSSGILIELPRPSS
;
A
#
# COMPACT_ATOMS: atom_id res chain seq x y z
N VAL A 1 -5.82 4.51 3.90
CA VAL A 1 -4.73 3.93 3.06
C VAL A 1 -5.39 3.04 2.03
N PHE A 2 -4.90 3.01 0.78
CA PHE A 2 -5.41 2.15 -0.29
C PHE A 2 -4.33 1.15 -0.67
N GLU A 3 -4.69 -0.14 -0.64
CA GLU A 3 -3.80 -1.30 -0.66
C GLU A 3 -2.79 -1.33 0.54
N VAL A 4 -2.43 -2.53 0.98
CA VAL A 4 -1.37 -2.78 1.99
C VAL A 4 -0.48 -3.93 1.48
N PRO A 5 0.33 -3.72 0.44
CA PRO A 5 1.25 -4.73 -0.10
C PRO A 5 2.34 -5.11 0.92
N GLU A 6 3.03 -6.22 0.66
CA GLU A 6 4.20 -6.63 1.43
C GLU A 6 5.21 -5.47 1.60
N SER A 7 5.85 -5.40 2.78
CA SER A 7 6.79 -4.33 3.15
C SER A 7 6.25 -2.89 3.19
N TYR A 8 4.95 -2.63 2.99
CA TYR A 8 4.34 -1.28 3.11
C TYR A 8 4.80 -0.52 4.37
N ALA A 9 4.71 -1.16 5.54
CA ALA A 9 5.09 -0.56 6.83
C ALA A 9 6.60 -0.30 7.01
N ARG A 10 7.45 -0.83 6.12
CA ARG A 10 8.89 -0.51 6.01
C ARG A 10 9.13 0.63 5.02
N CYS A 11 8.38 0.68 3.92
CA CYS A 11 8.45 1.78 2.94
C CYS A 11 8.00 3.11 3.58
N ALA A 12 6.84 3.12 4.25
CA ALA A 12 6.34 4.30 4.98
C ALA A 12 7.28 4.76 6.12
N LEU A 13 8.10 3.86 6.65
CA LEU A 13 9.17 4.21 7.60
C LEU A 13 10.34 4.91 6.91
N GLU A 14 10.88 4.29 5.84
CA GLU A 14 12.06 4.76 5.10
C GLU A 14 11.87 6.20 4.63
N HIS A 15 10.72 6.46 3.98
CA HIS A 15 10.36 7.77 3.45
C HIS A 15 9.76 8.72 4.49
N ARG A 16 9.74 8.35 5.78
CA ARG A 16 9.18 9.11 6.91
C ARG A 16 7.67 9.40 6.84
N THR A 17 6.98 8.87 5.84
CA THR A 17 5.51 8.90 5.65
C THR A 17 4.77 7.92 6.58
N ARG A 18 5.23 7.77 7.84
CA ARG A 18 4.65 6.86 8.83
C ARG A 18 3.17 7.20 9.06
N PRO A 19 2.25 6.22 9.14
CA PRO A 19 0.88 6.49 9.53
C PRO A 19 0.78 7.19 10.89
N SER A 20 0.24 8.42 10.91
CA SER A 20 -0.07 9.11 12.16
C SER A 20 -1.19 8.40 12.93
N ALA A 21 -1.37 8.73 14.21
CA ALA A 21 -2.48 8.27 15.05
C ALA A 21 -3.89 8.60 14.49
N ARG A 22 -3.99 9.34 13.38
CA ARG A 22 -5.24 9.61 12.64
C ARG A 22 -5.57 8.54 11.58
N LEU A 23 -4.73 7.51 11.38
CA LEU A 23 -5.06 6.40 10.47
C LEU A 23 -6.18 5.55 11.08
N LYS A 24 -7.38 5.65 10.48
CA LYS A 24 -8.57 4.88 10.90
C LYS A 24 -8.86 3.65 10.03
N ALA A 25 -8.47 3.66 8.75
CA ALA A 25 -8.84 2.61 7.80
C ALA A 25 -7.79 2.32 6.71
N CYS A 26 -7.66 1.05 6.34
CA CYS A 26 -7.08 0.60 5.08
C CYS A 26 -8.14 -0.08 4.21
N PHE A 27 -8.14 0.27 2.92
CA PHE A 27 -9.03 -0.23 1.89
C PHE A 27 -8.24 -1.16 0.98
N VAL A 28 -8.73 -2.37 0.73
CA VAL A 28 -8.06 -3.40 -0.08
C VAL A 28 -9.01 -3.91 -1.14
N ARG A 29 -8.58 -3.94 -2.40
CA ARG A 29 -9.44 -4.37 -3.52
C ARG A 29 -9.57 -5.90 -3.65
N ALA A 30 -8.68 -6.67 -3.01
CA ALA A 30 -8.67 -8.13 -3.09
C ALA A 30 -7.91 -8.79 -1.93
N THR A 31 -8.15 -10.08 -1.68
CA THR A 31 -7.38 -10.89 -0.72
C THR A 31 -6.10 -11.46 -1.34
N THR A 32 -5.35 -10.64 -2.08
CA THR A 32 -4.09 -11.04 -2.74
C THR A 32 -2.89 -10.43 -2.02
N SER A 33 -1.70 -11.06 -2.07
CA SER A 33 -0.50 -10.53 -1.40
C SER A 33 -0.14 -9.10 -1.85
N ALA A 34 -0.37 -8.77 -3.12
CA ALA A 34 -0.19 -7.43 -3.67
C ALA A 34 -1.17 -6.37 -3.13
N SER A 35 -2.28 -6.79 -2.51
CA SER A 35 -3.34 -5.93 -1.99
C SER A 35 -3.38 -5.89 -0.45
N ILE A 36 -3.05 -7.00 0.24
CA ILE A 36 -3.16 -7.14 1.70
C ILE A 36 -1.95 -7.79 2.40
N GLY A 37 -0.94 -8.27 1.67
CA GLY A 37 0.18 -9.06 2.22
C GLY A 37 1.03 -8.36 3.29
N GLY A 38 1.00 -7.04 3.37
CA GLY A 38 1.66 -6.25 4.41
C GLY A 38 0.86 -6.07 5.70
N LEU A 39 -0.40 -6.53 5.77
CA LEU A 39 -1.35 -6.20 6.85
C LEU A 39 -0.83 -6.59 8.24
N THR A 40 -0.23 -7.76 8.42
CA THR A 40 0.39 -8.17 9.70
C THR A 40 1.49 -7.20 10.13
N GLY A 41 2.34 -6.76 9.19
CA GLY A 41 3.41 -5.80 9.44
C GLY A 41 2.88 -4.40 9.75
N LEU A 42 1.76 -4.00 9.15
CA LEU A 42 1.05 -2.77 9.48
C LEU A 42 0.43 -2.83 10.88
N ILE A 43 -0.33 -3.87 11.22
CA ILE A 43 -0.95 -4.00 12.55
C ILE A 43 0.12 -4.01 13.66
N LEU A 44 1.21 -4.76 13.48
CA LEU A 44 2.32 -4.79 14.45
C LEU A 44 3.10 -3.47 14.53
N ARG A 45 3.06 -2.63 13.48
CA ARG A 45 3.58 -1.25 13.49
C ARG A 45 2.66 -0.35 14.32
N LEU A 46 1.38 -0.27 13.96
CA LEU A 46 0.36 0.54 14.65
C LEU A 46 0.24 0.17 16.14
N SER A 47 0.44 -1.11 16.47
CA SER A 47 0.52 -1.63 17.83
C SER A 47 1.67 -1.02 18.65
N ALA A 48 2.85 -0.91 18.05
CA ALA A 48 4.03 -0.31 18.68
C ALA A 48 3.96 1.23 18.71
N ASP A 49 3.25 1.83 17.75
CA ASP A 49 3.06 3.27 17.61
C ASP A 49 1.84 3.79 18.44
N GLY A 50 1.15 2.90 19.17
CA GLY A 50 0.11 3.25 20.15
C GLY A 50 -1.29 3.52 19.59
N HIS A 51 -1.61 3.08 18.37
CA HIS A 51 -2.93 3.29 17.76
C HIS A 51 -4.05 2.53 18.49
N GLU A 52 -5.18 3.20 18.73
CA GLU A 52 -6.36 2.60 19.38
C GLU A 52 -7.05 1.56 18.50
N ARG A 53 -7.30 1.88 17.22
CA ARG A 53 -8.17 1.13 16.30
C ARG A 53 -7.76 1.31 14.84
N ILE A 54 -8.00 0.28 14.02
CA ILE A 54 -8.01 0.38 12.55
C ILE A 54 -9.12 -0.51 11.96
N ALA A 55 -9.81 -0.04 10.92
CA ALA A 55 -10.69 -0.82 10.08
C ALA A 55 -9.95 -1.36 8.84
N VAL A 56 -10.14 -2.64 8.52
CA VAL A 56 -9.71 -3.26 7.27
C VAL A 56 -10.95 -3.48 6.42
N VAL A 57 -11.03 -2.80 5.28
CA VAL A 57 -12.23 -2.70 4.45
C VAL A 57 -11.94 -3.25 3.05
N GLY A 58 -12.75 -4.19 2.55
CA GLY A 58 -12.50 -4.80 1.24
C GLY A 58 -13.62 -5.74 0.80
N PRO A 59 -13.41 -6.54 -0.27
CA PRO A 59 -14.39 -7.53 -0.74
C PRO A 59 -14.44 -8.76 0.18
N ARG A 60 -15.35 -9.69 -0.16
CA ARG A 60 -15.46 -11.02 0.48
C ARG A 60 -14.10 -11.68 0.74
N GLY A 61 -13.93 -12.18 1.96
CA GLY A 61 -12.68 -12.77 2.45
C GLY A 61 -11.82 -11.80 3.28
N THR A 62 -12.08 -10.49 3.27
CA THR A 62 -11.34 -9.52 4.11
C THR A 62 -11.40 -9.85 5.61
N ILE A 63 -12.53 -10.38 6.12
CA ILE A 63 -12.65 -10.86 7.50
C ILE A 63 -11.74 -12.08 7.73
N ARG A 64 -11.68 -13.01 6.76
CA ARG A 64 -10.84 -14.22 6.85
C ARG A 64 -9.36 -13.88 6.89
N GLU A 65 -8.92 -12.89 6.12
CA GLU A 65 -7.54 -12.39 6.18
C GLU A 65 -7.22 -11.76 7.54
N VAL A 66 -8.09 -10.92 8.09
CA VAL A 66 -7.92 -10.35 9.44
C VAL A 66 -7.83 -11.44 10.51
N ASP A 67 -8.66 -12.49 10.42
CA ASP A 67 -8.58 -13.64 11.33
C ASP A 67 -7.33 -14.50 11.12
N ALA A 68 -6.82 -14.61 9.90
CA ALA A 68 -5.52 -15.24 9.63
C ALA A 68 -4.37 -14.44 10.30
N VAL A 69 -4.41 -13.10 10.26
CA VAL A 69 -3.45 -12.24 10.97
C VAL A 69 -3.52 -12.46 12.49
N ARG A 70 -4.73 -12.54 13.07
CA ARG A 70 -4.93 -12.83 14.51
C ARG A 70 -4.40 -14.22 14.93
N ARG A 71 -4.33 -15.19 14.00
CA ARG A 71 -3.76 -16.52 14.24
C ARG A 71 -2.23 -16.55 14.16
N CYS A 72 -1.61 -15.76 13.27
CA CYS A 72 -0.15 -15.75 13.10
C CYS A 72 0.59 -14.70 13.94
N ALA A 73 -0.09 -13.66 14.42
CA ALA A 73 0.49 -12.59 15.22
C ALA A 73 -0.38 -12.23 16.44
N ARG A 74 0.26 -12.09 17.62
CA ARG A 74 -0.39 -11.63 18.85
C ARG A 74 -0.22 -10.12 19.03
N PHE A 75 -1.34 -9.42 19.21
CA PHE A 75 -1.43 -8.00 19.51
C PHE A 75 -2.69 -7.74 20.34
N VAL A 76 -2.71 -6.66 21.13
CA VAL A 76 -3.88 -6.24 21.94
C VAL A 76 -4.49 -4.96 21.37
N HIS A 77 -3.63 -4.02 20.99
CA HIS A 77 -3.97 -2.81 20.23
C HIS A 77 -3.18 -2.81 18.90
N PRO A 78 -3.67 -2.14 17.83
CA PRO A 78 -4.99 -1.55 17.71
C PRO A 78 -6.11 -2.61 17.74
N LYS A 79 -7.32 -2.21 18.10
CA LYS A 79 -8.52 -2.99 17.79
C LYS A 79 -8.65 -3.03 16.26
N VAL A 80 -8.55 -4.23 15.68
CA VAL A 80 -8.71 -4.41 14.24
C VAL A 80 -10.15 -4.81 13.96
N ASP A 81 -10.92 -3.88 13.42
CA ASP A 81 -12.26 -4.12 12.89
C ASP A 81 -12.16 -4.56 11.41
N ALA A 82 -12.97 -5.51 10.98
CA ALA A 82 -12.97 -6.03 9.61
C ALA A 82 -14.33 -5.79 8.95
N VAL A 83 -14.33 -5.27 7.73
CA VAL A 83 -15.53 -4.87 6.99
C VAL A 83 -15.45 -5.48 5.59
N GLU A 84 -16.39 -6.38 5.29
CA GLU A 84 -16.62 -6.85 3.93
C GLU A 84 -17.72 -6.01 3.29
N LEU A 85 -17.46 -5.54 2.06
CA LEU A 85 -18.40 -4.84 1.20
C LEU A 85 -18.67 -5.70 -0.04
N ASP A 86 -19.92 -5.76 -0.47
CA ASP A 86 -20.34 -6.45 -1.71
C ASP A 86 -20.98 -5.47 -2.70
N ALA A 87 -20.99 -5.83 -3.98
CA ALA A 87 -21.76 -5.13 -4.98
C ALA A 87 -23.26 -5.15 -4.66
N ASN A 88 -23.89 -3.97 -4.71
CA ASN A 88 -25.30 -3.75 -4.44
C ASN A 88 -25.74 -4.23 -3.03
N THR A 89 -24.86 -4.12 -2.00
CA THR A 89 -25.15 -4.58 -0.62
C THR A 89 -26.45 -4.00 -0.06
N HIS A 90 -26.72 -2.71 -0.34
CA HIS A 90 -27.88 -1.98 0.16
C HIS A 90 -29.22 -2.60 -0.28
N LEU A 91 -29.28 -3.15 -1.51
CA LEU A 91 -30.47 -3.83 -2.02
C LEU A 91 -30.75 -5.18 -1.34
N ARG A 92 -29.78 -5.74 -0.59
CA ARG A 92 -29.88 -7.10 -0.01
C ARG A 92 -30.16 -7.13 1.49
N GLN A 93 -29.79 -6.09 2.23
CA GLN A 93 -29.82 -6.10 3.71
C GLN A 93 -30.64 -4.97 4.36
N GLY A 94 -31.19 -4.02 3.58
CA GLY A 94 -32.12 -2.99 4.06
C GLY A 94 -31.46 -1.84 4.83
N ASP A 95 -30.67 -2.15 5.87
CA ASP A 95 -30.15 -1.17 6.84
C ASP A 95 -28.72 -0.69 6.54
N GLY A 96 -28.05 -1.26 5.54
CA GLY A 96 -26.63 -1.03 5.24
C GLY A 96 -26.38 -0.35 3.90
N ILE A 97 -25.86 0.89 3.91
CA ILE A 97 -25.34 1.54 2.70
C ILE A 97 -24.01 0.87 2.31
N GLY A 98 -23.86 0.47 1.04
CA GLY A 98 -22.70 -0.29 0.52
C GLY A 98 -21.38 0.50 0.42
N CYS A 99 -20.96 1.14 1.51
CA CYS A 99 -19.77 1.98 1.58
C CYS A 99 -19.14 1.92 2.98
N TYR A 100 -17.89 2.37 3.10
CA TYR A 100 -17.35 2.81 4.38
C TYR A 100 -17.59 4.31 4.52
N ALA A 101 -18.05 4.77 5.68
CA ALA A 101 -18.22 6.19 5.97
C ALA A 101 -17.77 6.53 7.39
N ASP A 102 -17.09 7.67 7.54
CA ASP A 102 -16.80 8.26 8.85
C ASP A 102 -16.99 9.80 8.84
N LYS A 103 -16.64 10.47 9.94
CA LYS A 103 -16.75 11.93 10.11
C LYS A 103 -15.90 12.78 9.15
N SER A 104 -15.10 12.17 8.28
CA SER A 104 -14.09 12.82 7.45
C SER A 104 -14.13 12.36 5.98
N ILE A 105 -14.50 11.10 5.71
CA ILE A 105 -14.52 10.54 4.35
C ILE A 105 -15.64 9.50 4.20
N THR A 106 -16.25 9.45 3.02
CA THR A 106 -17.07 8.33 2.53
C THR A 106 -16.32 7.67 1.37
N VAL A 107 -16.30 6.33 1.34
CA VAL A 107 -15.55 5.51 0.38
C VAL A 107 -16.46 4.39 -0.13
N TRP A 108 -16.78 4.45 -1.42
CA TRP A 108 -17.53 3.41 -2.13
C TRP A 108 -16.57 2.47 -2.88
N PRO A 109 -16.77 1.14 -2.83
CA PRO A 109 -16.08 0.22 -3.72
C PRO A 109 -16.62 0.37 -5.14
N VAL A 110 -15.81 -0.01 -6.13
CA VAL A 110 -16.17 -0.06 -7.55
C VAL A 110 -16.10 -1.51 -8.00
N PHE A 111 -17.25 -2.19 -7.98
CA PHE A 111 -17.37 -3.61 -8.32
C PHE A 111 -17.77 -3.82 -9.78
N SER A 112 -17.27 -4.91 -10.38
CA SER A 112 -17.53 -5.22 -11.78
C SER A 112 -18.98 -5.65 -12.09
N SER A 113 -19.80 -5.97 -11.07
CA SER A 113 -21.24 -6.27 -11.20
C SER A 113 -22.19 -5.22 -10.57
N GLU A 114 -21.70 -4.03 -10.25
CA GLU A 114 -22.55 -2.95 -9.72
C GLU A 114 -23.66 -2.55 -10.71
N THR A 115 -24.91 -2.55 -10.28
CA THR A 115 -26.09 -2.25 -11.11
C THR A 115 -26.69 -0.88 -10.83
N GLU A 116 -26.40 -0.28 -9.67
CA GLU A 116 -26.82 1.07 -9.30
C GLU A 116 -25.63 2.02 -9.08
N CYS A 117 -25.91 3.31 -8.84
CA CYS A 117 -24.87 4.32 -8.61
C CYS A 117 -24.88 4.70 -7.14
N LEU A 118 -24.03 4.04 -6.33
CA LEU A 118 -23.97 4.25 -4.88
C LEU A 118 -23.77 5.73 -4.47
N THR A 119 -23.19 6.56 -5.34
CA THR A 119 -23.08 8.02 -5.16
C THR A 119 -24.42 8.75 -5.38
N CYS A 120 -25.20 8.41 -6.41
CA CYS A 120 -26.59 8.86 -6.55
C CYS A 120 -27.42 8.45 -5.32
N ASP A 121 -27.21 7.23 -4.83
CA ASP A 121 -28.03 6.62 -3.78
C ASP A 121 -27.74 7.28 -2.43
N TRP A 122 -26.47 7.59 -2.18
CA TRP A 122 -26.01 8.43 -1.08
C TRP A 122 -26.54 9.87 -1.16
N GLU A 123 -26.43 10.52 -2.33
CA GLU A 123 -26.96 11.88 -2.55
C GLU A 123 -28.50 11.92 -2.31
N ARG A 124 -29.25 10.90 -2.77
CA ARG A 124 -30.68 10.72 -2.48
C ARG A 124 -30.96 10.55 -0.98
N HIS A 125 -30.22 9.66 -0.30
CA HIS A 125 -30.37 9.42 1.13
C HIS A 125 -30.13 10.70 1.95
N ARG A 126 -29.07 11.45 1.62
CA ARG A 126 -28.74 12.74 2.26
C ARG A 126 -29.90 13.73 2.14
N VAL A 127 -30.43 13.96 0.94
CA VAL A 127 -31.58 14.87 0.72
C VAL A 127 -32.80 14.41 1.52
N SER A 128 -33.09 13.11 1.55
CA SER A 128 -34.19 12.55 2.35
C SER A 128 -34.01 12.81 3.85
N THR A 129 -32.79 12.67 4.37
CA THR A 129 -32.48 12.86 5.80
C THR A 129 -32.60 14.34 6.22
N MET A 130 -32.18 15.26 5.35
CA MET A 130 -32.30 16.70 5.60
C MET A 130 -33.77 17.12 5.62
N ALA A 131 -34.57 16.66 4.65
CA ALA A 131 -36.00 16.93 4.59
C ALA A 131 -36.78 16.36 5.80
N THR A 132 -36.38 15.21 6.36
CA THR A 132 -37.03 14.69 7.59
C THR A 132 -36.70 15.51 8.83
N ASN A 133 -35.51 16.10 8.91
CA ASN A 133 -35.13 16.94 10.05
C ASN A 133 -35.83 18.30 10.00
N GLU A 134 -35.87 18.97 8.83
CA GLU A 134 -36.56 20.25 8.64
C GLU A 134 -38.06 20.15 9.00
N ASN A 135 -38.73 19.06 8.65
CA ASN A 135 -40.13 18.80 9.04
C ASN A 135 -40.33 18.46 10.53
N SER A 136 -39.27 18.26 11.31
CA SER A 136 -39.36 17.97 12.75
C SER A 136 -39.11 19.20 13.64
N GLU A 137 -38.43 20.23 13.13
CA GLU A 137 -38.15 21.45 13.89
C GLU A 137 -39.35 22.44 13.89
N ASP A 138 -40.20 22.41 12.85
CA ASP A 138 -41.43 23.22 12.74
C ASP A 138 -42.61 22.71 13.61
N SER A 139 -42.31 21.94 14.67
CA SER A 139 -43.29 21.31 15.58
C SER A 139 -43.11 21.69 17.06
N THR A 140 -42.35 22.76 17.37
CA THR A 140 -42.18 23.27 18.75
C THR A 140 -42.91 24.60 18.95
N GLY A 141 -44.19 24.54 19.31
CA GLY A 141 -45.06 25.73 19.30
C GLY A 141 -46.34 25.66 20.14
N ILE A 142 -46.32 25.03 21.32
CA ILE A 142 -47.22 25.29 22.47
C ILE A 142 -46.68 24.54 23.69
N GLU A 143 -46.57 25.22 24.83
CA GLU A 143 -46.31 24.62 26.15
C GLU A 143 -47.62 24.13 26.78
N ASN A 144 -47.56 23.04 27.56
CA ASN A 144 -48.41 22.82 28.74
C ASN A 144 -47.79 21.71 29.60
N ASP A 145 -47.72 21.92 30.91
CA ASP A 145 -47.45 20.87 31.88
C ASP A 145 -48.67 19.92 32.01
N ASP A 146 -48.42 18.63 32.22
CA ASP A 146 -49.10 17.89 33.30
C ASP A 146 -48.27 16.67 33.75
N ASP A 147 -48.48 16.26 35.00
CA ASP A 147 -47.74 15.21 35.71
C ASP A 147 -48.41 13.84 35.48
N SER A 148 -47.65 12.81 35.08
CA SER A 148 -48.17 11.43 35.08
C SER A 148 -47.08 10.36 35.19
N ARG A 149 -47.08 9.69 36.34
CA ARG A 149 -46.14 8.60 36.68
C ARG A 149 -46.57 7.28 36.03
N GLY A 150 -45.78 6.78 35.09
CA GLY A 150 -45.97 5.46 34.47
C GLY A 150 -44.75 4.56 34.67
N SER A 151 -44.72 3.79 35.76
CA SER A 151 -43.62 2.85 36.04
C SER A 151 -43.87 1.48 35.41
N SER A 152 -42.88 0.94 34.69
CA SER A 152 -42.76 -0.51 34.48
C SER A 152 -41.31 -0.92 34.21
N ASP A 153 -40.60 -1.33 35.27
CA ASP A 153 -39.35 -2.07 35.14
C ASP A 153 -39.58 -3.40 34.40
N ARG A 154 -38.68 -3.77 33.49
CA ARG A 154 -38.30 -5.17 33.24
C ARG A 154 -36.81 -5.28 32.95
N ALA A 155 -36.14 -6.07 33.78
CA ALA A 155 -34.77 -6.54 33.59
C ALA A 155 -34.79 -8.07 33.45
N HIS A 156 -33.64 -8.65 33.07
CA HIS A 156 -33.42 -10.09 32.83
C HIS A 156 -34.17 -10.64 31.59
N GLU A 157 -33.75 -11.74 30.96
CA GLU A 157 -32.86 -12.82 31.42
C GLU A 157 -31.59 -13.04 30.57
N GLU A 158 -30.66 -13.81 31.15
CA GLU A 158 -29.43 -14.27 30.52
C GLU A 158 -29.61 -15.68 29.93
N GLY A 159 -28.75 -16.06 28.98
CA GLY A 159 -28.28 -17.44 28.86
C GLY A 159 -29.02 -18.39 27.90
N SER A 160 -28.33 -18.77 26.82
CA SER A 160 -28.24 -20.18 26.43
C SER A 160 -26.97 -20.41 25.61
N GLU A 161 -26.00 -21.15 26.18
CA GLU A 161 -24.93 -21.74 25.39
C GLU A 161 -25.49 -22.91 24.58
N SER A 162 -25.03 -23.11 23.35
CA SER A 162 -25.36 -24.30 22.56
C SER A 162 -24.13 -24.79 21.78
N GLU A 163 -23.49 -25.84 22.28
CA GLU A 163 -22.43 -26.52 21.53
C GLU A 163 -22.99 -27.20 20.28
N GLY A 164 -22.59 -26.73 19.10
CA GLY A 164 -22.91 -27.32 17.81
C GLY A 164 -21.74 -28.14 17.29
N LEU A 165 -21.90 -29.46 17.24
CA LEU A 165 -20.81 -30.39 16.88
C LEU A 165 -20.32 -30.24 15.43
N LEU A 166 -19.06 -30.63 15.24
CA LEU A 166 -18.38 -30.76 13.94
C LEU A 166 -19.21 -31.60 12.95
N ASN A 167 -19.23 -31.18 11.69
CA ASN A 167 -19.68 -32.04 10.59
C ASN A 167 -18.81 -31.81 9.34
N GLU A 168 -17.79 -32.65 9.16
CA GLU A 168 -17.01 -32.71 7.92
C GLU A 168 -17.83 -33.47 6.87
N GLY A 169 -18.32 -32.76 5.84
CA GLY A 169 -19.19 -33.34 4.81
C GLY A 169 -19.00 -32.69 3.45
N THR A 170 -18.18 -33.29 2.60
CA THR A 170 -17.89 -32.81 1.24
C THR A 170 -19.13 -32.86 0.33
N SER A 171 -19.44 -31.73 -0.30
CA SER A 171 -20.07 -31.72 -1.62
C SER A 171 -19.55 -30.54 -2.43
N ALA A 172 -18.84 -30.83 -3.53
CA ALA A 172 -18.29 -29.82 -4.42
C ALA A 172 -19.26 -29.59 -5.60
N THR A 173 -20.26 -28.73 -5.40
CA THR A 173 -21.09 -28.22 -6.50
C THR A 173 -20.35 -27.10 -7.22
N SER A 174 -19.78 -27.40 -8.37
CA SER A 174 -18.90 -26.51 -9.14
C SER A 174 -19.65 -25.46 -9.96
N ASP A 175 -20.42 -24.59 -9.28
CA ASP A 175 -20.81 -23.31 -9.87
C ASP A 175 -19.65 -22.34 -9.72
N ALA A 176 -18.93 -22.09 -10.83
CA ALA A 176 -17.94 -21.03 -10.93
C ALA A 176 -18.64 -19.66 -11.01
N ALA A 177 -19.33 -19.29 -9.92
CA ALA A 177 -19.93 -17.98 -9.75
C ALA A 177 -18.86 -16.91 -10.01
N ALA A 178 -19.08 -16.09 -11.04
CA ALA A 178 -18.09 -15.12 -11.50
C ALA A 178 -17.71 -14.19 -10.35
N THR A 179 -16.49 -14.36 -9.82
CA THR A 179 -16.02 -13.64 -8.64
C THR A 179 -15.98 -12.15 -8.95
N ASP A 180 -16.84 -11.39 -8.28
CA ASP A 180 -16.98 -9.98 -8.60
C ASP A 180 -15.72 -9.21 -8.21
N LEU A 181 -15.15 -8.53 -9.20
CA LEU A 181 -13.87 -7.85 -9.09
C LEU A 181 -14.10 -6.43 -8.58
N CYS A 182 -13.68 -6.13 -7.36
CA CYS A 182 -13.44 -4.76 -6.93
C CYS A 182 -12.22 -4.22 -7.68
N VAL A 183 -12.42 -3.22 -8.55
CA VAL A 183 -11.35 -2.58 -9.32
C VAL A 183 -10.73 -1.39 -8.57
N GLY A 184 -11.29 -0.99 -7.44
CA GLY A 184 -10.84 0.16 -6.67
C GLY A 184 -11.99 0.88 -5.98
N PHE A 185 -11.81 2.18 -5.74
CA PHE A 185 -12.69 2.97 -4.86
C PHE A 185 -12.96 4.37 -5.41
N VAL A 186 -14.17 4.89 -5.16
CA VAL A 186 -14.49 6.33 -5.26
C VAL A 186 -14.64 6.88 -3.86
N CYS A 187 -14.12 8.08 -3.62
CA CYS A 187 -13.95 8.67 -2.30
C CYS A 187 -14.46 10.11 -2.29
N GLU A 188 -15.20 10.48 -1.26
CA GLU A 188 -15.71 11.84 -1.01
C GLU A 188 -15.26 12.31 0.37
N MET A 189 -14.49 13.40 0.41
CA MET A 189 -14.19 14.11 1.65
C MET A 189 -15.43 14.85 2.12
N ARG A 190 -15.76 14.77 3.42
CA ARG A 190 -16.80 15.63 4.02
C ARG A 190 -16.26 17.04 4.22
N GLY A 191 -16.98 18.03 3.71
CA GLY A 191 -16.70 19.45 3.94
C GLY A 191 -17.29 19.96 5.25
N ALA A 192 -17.24 21.28 5.44
CA ALA A 192 -17.85 21.93 6.59
C ALA A 192 -19.38 21.77 6.55
N ASN A 193 -20.02 21.58 7.71
CA ASN A 193 -21.46 21.35 7.84
C ASN A 193 -21.97 20.21 6.91
N ASP A 194 -21.18 19.14 6.80
CA ASP A 194 -21.38 18.00 5.91
C ASP A 194 -21.42 18.32 4.41
N SER A 195 -21.01 19.51 3.95
CA SER A 195 -21.01 19.86 2.53
C SER A 195 -20.26 18.82 1.69
N ILE A 196 -20.62 18.69 0.41
CA ILE A 196 -19.77 17.95 -0.53
C ILE A 196 -18.38 18.61 -0.53
N GLY A 197 -17.35 17.79 -0.36
CA GLY A 197 -15.95 18.19 -0.42
C GLY A 197 -15.23 17.54 -1.60
N ALA A 198 -13.91 17.48 -1.53
CA ALA A 198 -13.10 16.94 -2.63
C ALA A 198 -13.44 15.48 -2.91
N ARG A 199 -13.71 15.14 -4.18
CA ARG A 199 -14.08 13.80 -4.62
C ARG A 199 -13.00 13.24 -5.55
N PHE A 200 -12.48 12.06 -5.23
CA PHE A 200 -11.41 11.43 -6.00
C PHE A 200 -11.63 9.93 -6.17
N ALA A 201 -10.97 9.31 -7.14
CA ALA A 201 -11.03 7.87 -7.37
C ALA A 201 -9.64 7.24 -7.35
N VAL A 202 -9.56 5.98 -6.90
CA VAL A 202 -8.34 5.16 -6.84
C VAL A 202 -8.65 3.85 -7.54
N LEU A 203 -8.15 3.64 -8.75
CA LEU A 203 -8.55 2.53 -9.63
C LEU A 203 -7.33 1.72 -10.12
N ASN A 204 -7.43 0.40 -10.02
CA ASN A 204 -6.45 -0.57 -10.52
C ASN A 204 -7.14 -1.49 -11.55
N ILE A 205 -6.87 -1.25 -12.83
CA ILE A 205 -7.50 -1.94 -13.95
C ILE A 205 -6.45 -2.86 -14.59
N ASP A 206 -6.61 -4.16 -14.39
CA ASP A 206 -5.68 -5.19 -14.85
C ASP A 206 -5.67 -5.41 -16.37
N SER A 207 -6.75 -5.05 -17.06
CA SER A 207 -6.99 -5.47 -18.43
C SER A 207 -8.00 -4.58 -19.16
N ILE A 208 -7.93 -4.56 -20.50
CA ILE A 208 -8.89 -3.84 -21.35
C ILE A 208 -10.27 -4.52 -21.34
N SER A 209 -10.37 -5.82 -21.03
CA SER A 209 -11.64 -6.48 -20.74
C SER A 209 -12.31 -5.96 -19.47
N THR A 210 -11.54 -5.69 -18.41
CA THR A 210 -12.04 -5.01 -17.21
C THR A 210 -12.45 -3.57 -17.53
N LEU A 211 -11.63 -2.82 -18.29
CA LEU A 211 -11.99 -1.48 -18.77
C LEU A 211 -13.32 -1.47 -19.55
N GLY A 212 -13.56 -2.46 -20.41
CA GLY A 212 -14.80 -2.61 -21.18
C GLY A 212 -16.04 -2.74 -20.29
N LYS A 213 -15.96 -3.45 -19.16
CA LYS A 213 -17.03 -3.49 -18.15
C LYS A 213 -17.23 -2.14 -17.48
N LEU A 214 -16.13 -1.44 -17.15
CA LEU A 214 -16.17 -0.17 -16.42
C LEU A 214 -16.78 1.00 -17.22
N ASN A 215 -16.75 0.94 -18.56
CA ASN A 215 -17.53 1.86 -19.41
C ASN A 215 -19.05 1.76 -19.19
N ALA A 216 -19.55 0.60 -18.78
CA ALA A 216 -20.96 0.36 -18.46
C ALA A 216 -21.29 0.55 -16.96
N HIS A 217 -20.29 0.63 -16.08
CA HIS A 217 -20.48 0.74 -14.63
C HIS A 217 -21.30 2.01 -14.28
N PRO A 218 -22.42 1.91 -13.54
CA PRO A 218 -23.35 3.04 -13.36
C PRO A 218 -22.71 4.28 -12.74
N MET A 219 -21.91 4.09 -11.68
CA MET A 219 -21.16 5.18 -11.02
C MET A 219 -20.20 5.89 -11.98
N LEU A 220 -19.30 5.17 -12.65
CA LEU A 220 -18.35 5.75 -13.61
C LEU A 220 -19.07 6.38 -14.81
N SER A 221 -20.18 5.80 -15.26
CA SER A 221 -21.05 6.41 -16.27
C SER A 221 -21.64 7.75 -15.80
N CYS A 222 -21.98 7.90 -14.51
CA CYS A 222 -22.43 9.16 -13.93
C CYS A 222 -21.30 10.18 -13.72
N VAL A 223 -20.08 9.71 -13.40
CA VAL A 223 -18.85 10.54 -13.40
C VAL A 223 -18.58 11.11 -14.80
N MET A 224 -18.54 10.26 -15.83
CA MET A 224 -18.30 10.68 -17.23
C MET A 224 -19.39 11.59 -17.80
N LYS A 225 -20.61 11.52 -17.25
CA LYS A 225 -21.73 12.43 -17.56
C LYS A 225 -21.71 13.73 -16.74
N GLY A 226 -20.69 13.95 -15.92
CA GLY A 226 -20.53 15.15 -15.08
C GLY A 226 -21.47 15.24 -13.87
N LYS A 227 -22.25 14.19 -13.55
CA LYS A 227 -23.13 14.18 -12.37
C LYS A 227 -22.34 14.13 -11.07
N HIS A 228 -21.33 13.27 -11.03
CA HIS A 228 -20.41 13.16 -9.90
C HIS A 228 -19.00 13.52 -10.40
N ALA A 229 -18.70 14.81 -10.48
CA ALA A 229 -17.36 15.25 -10.86
C ALA A 229 -16.29 14.68 -9.92
N LEU A 230 -15.10 14.43 -10.46
CA LEU A 230 -13.90 14.05 -9.69
C LEU A 230 -12.85 15.14 -9.85
N ASP A 231 -12.29 15.59 -8.72
CA ASP A 231 -11.17 16.53 -8.69
C ASP A 231 -9.86 15.81 -9.09
N ALA A 232 -9.73 14.51 -8.76
CA ALA A 232 -8.58 13.67 -9.11
C ALA A 232 -8.93 12.19 -9.37
N LEU A 233 -8.16 11.54 -10.24
CA LEU A 233 -8.19 10.09 -10.48
C LEU A 233 -6.76 9.53 -10.40
N PHE A 234 -6.56 8.58 -9.49
CA PHE A 234 -5.29 7.89 -9.24
C PHE A 234 -5.32 6.49 -9.85
N HIS A 235 -4.44 6.22 -10.82
CA HIS A 235 -4.37 4.96 -11.55
C HIS A 235 -3.26 4.08 -10.98
N PHE A 236 -3.63 2.93 -10.42
CA PHE A 236 -2.72 1.88 -9.92
C PHE A 236 -2.57 0.72 -10.92
N SER A 237 -3.12 0.86 -12.12
CA SER A 237 -3.08 -0.12 -13.21
C SER A 237 -1.64 -0.40 -13.67
N PRO A 238 -1.36 -1.57 -14.29
CA PRO A 238 -0.06 -1.89 -14.88
C PRO A 238 0.34 -0.92 -16.01
N THR A 239 1.64 -0.65 -16.17
CA THR A 239 2.18 0.30 -17.15
C THR A 239 1.82 -0.08 -18.59
N GLU A 240 1.72 -1.38 -18.87
CA GLU A 240 1.33 -1.98 -20.15
C GLU A 240 -0.16 -1.77 -20.47
N ILE A 241 -0.98 -1.44 -19.46
CA ILE A 241 -2.39 -1.07 -19.62
C ILE A 241 -2.52 0.45 -19.78
N LEU A 242 -1.77 1.24 -19.00
CA LEU A 242 -1.80 2.71 -19.07
C LEU A 242 -1.34 3.27 -20.43
N HIS A 243 -0.46 2.55 -21.14
CA HIS A 243 0.00 2.92 -22.49
C HIS A 243 -1.00 2.60 -23.62
N LYS A 244 -2.12 1.94 -23.34
CA LYS A 244 -3.10 1.56 -24.37
C LYS A 244 -4.01 2.73 -24.71
N ILE A 245 -4.26 2.93 -26.02
CA ILE A 245 -5.00 4.08 -26.56
C ILE A 245 -6.43 4.11 -26.01
N GLU A 246 -7.05 2.94 -25.83
CA GLU A 246 -8.36 2.76 -25.23
C GLU A 246 -8.39 3.25 -23.77
N TYR A 247 -7.35 2.94 -23.00
CA TYR A 247 -7.21 3.38 -21.61
C TYR A 247 -7.03 4.90 -21.51
N GLN A 248 -6.12 5.46 -22.32
CA GLN A 248 -5.86 6.90 -22.35
C GLN A 248 -7.08 7.70 -22.83
N SER A 249 -7.85 7.14 -23.78
CA SER A 249 -9.10 7.76 -24.24
C SER A 249 -10.18 7.77 -23.16
N TRP A 250 -10.31 6.67 -22.41
CA TRP A 250 -11.22 6.58 -21.26
C TRP A 250 -10.81 7.53 -20.12
N ALA A 251 -9.53 7.52 -19.72
CA ALA A 251 -9.00 8.39 -18.67
C ALA A 251 -9.20 9.88 -19.00
N LYS A 252 -8.97 10.25 -20.27
CA LYS A 252 -9.23 11.61 -20.78
C LYS A 252 -10.73 11.98 -20.83
N ALA A 253 -11.62 11.01 -20.99
CA ALA A 253 -13.07 11.24 -20.94
C ALA A 253 -13.59 11.45 -19.49
N ILE A 254 -12.83 11.00 -18.47
CA ILE A 254 -13.04 11.40 -17.08
C ILE A 254 -12.38 12.77 -16.89
N CYS A 255 -13.20 13.82 -16.89
CA CYS A 255 -12.80 15.23 -16.81
C CYS A 255 -12.23 15.61 -15.42
N SER A 256 -11.08 15.05 -15.06
CA SER A 256 -10.41 15.16 -13.75
C SER A 256 -8.89 15.28 -13.91
N ARG A 257 -8.16 15.50 -12.80
CA ARG A 257 -6.70 15.41 -12.79
C ARG A 257 -6.26 13.94 -12.70
N ASN A 258 -5.75 13.39 -13.80
CA ASN A 258 -5.34 11.98 -13.93
C ASN A 258 -3.87 11.77 -13.46
N PHE A 259 -3.62 10.79 -12.60
CA PHE A 259 -2.32 10.54 -11.95
C PHE A 259 -1.91 9.05 -12.00
N ALA A 260 -0.84 8.73 -12.74
CA ALA A 260 -0.32 7.36 -12.83
C ALA A 260 0.58 7.03 -11.63
N CYS A 261 0.11 6.17 -10.74
CA CYS A 261 0.79 5.81 -9.49
C CYS A 261 1.70 4.59 -9.71
N ARG A 262 2.97 4.81 -10.06
CA ARG A 262 3.95 3.78 -10.42
C ARG A 262 5.29 4.05 -9.73
N SER A 263 6.00 2.99 -9.32
CA SER A 263 7.26 3.08 -8.57
C SER A 263 8.41 2.29 -9.20
N GLU A 264 8.33 2.04 -10.52
CA GLU A 264 9.25 1.17 -11.25
C GLU A 264 10.69 1.72 -11.28
N TYR A 265 10.80 3.06 -11.25
CA TYR A 265 12.05 3.82 -11.33
C TYR A 265 12.51 4.39 -9.98
N ASP A 266 11.87 3.99 -8.88
CA ASP A 266 12.11 4.54 -7.54
C ASP A 266 12.82 3.53 -6.61
N LEU A 267 13.44 4.04 -5.54
CA LEU A 267 14.26 3.25 -4.62
C LEU A 267 13.65 3.20 -3.21
N ALA A 268 12.77 2.23 -2.97
CA ALA A 268 11.96 2.11 -1.74
C ALA A 268 12.73 1.93 -0.42
N PHE A 269 14.03 1.56 -0.47
CA PHE A 269 14.85 1.23 0.70
C PHE A 269 16.28 1.78 0.57
N ARG A 270 16.42 3.10 0.39
CA ARG A 270 17.72 3.78 0.15
C ARG A 270 18.79 3.45 1.18
N ALA A 271 18.45 3.40 2.46
CA ALA A 271 19.37 3.03 3.54
C ALA A 271 19.88 1.59 3.40
N SER A 272 19.01 0.67 2.95
CA SER A 272 19.41 -0.72 2.67
C SER A 272 20.29 -0.80 1.41
N ALA A 273 20.00 0.01 0.38
CA ALA A 273 20.84 0.11 -0.81
C ALA A 273 22.24 0.65 -0.50
N ARG A 274 22.36 1.71 0.30
CA ARG A 274 23.65 2.23 0.80
C ARG A 274 24.44 1.17 1.59
N VAL A 275 23.76 0.38 2.42
CA VAL A 275 24.40 -0.73 3.15
C VAL A 275 24.87 -1.84 2.19
N THR A 276 24.09 -2.20 1.15
CA THR A 276 24.55 -3.14 0.11
C THR A 276 25.79 -2.63 -0.64
N VAL A 277 25.83 -1.34 -1.01
CA VAL A 277 27.00 -0.73 -1.67
C VAL A 277 28.25 -0.81 -0.80
N ARG A 278 28.14 -0.56 0.52
CA ARG A 278 29.27 -0.70 1.46
C ARG A 278 29.65 -2.14 1.78
N LEU A 279 28.71 -3.08 1.68
CA LEU A 279 29.00 -4.51 1.84
C LEU A 279 29.70 -5.08 0.58
N ASN A 280 29.39 -4.56 -0.60
CA ASN A 280 30.04 -4.95 -1.86
C ASN A 280 31.57 -4.72 -1.84
N THR A 281 32.06 -3.69 -1.15
CA THR A 281 33.51 -3.47 -0.99
C THR A 281 34.18 -4.41 0.02
N ALA A 282 33.41 -5.11 0.86
CA ALA A 282 33.92 -6.14 1.76
C ALA A 282 33.90 -7.53 1.09
N ASP A 283 32.83 -7.85 0.36
CA ASP A 283 32.70 -9.05 -0.47
C ASP A 283 31.68 -8.79 -1.60
N PHE A 284 32.16 -8.67 -2.84
CA PHE A 284 31.31 -8.39 -3.99
C PHE A 284 30.55 -9.62 -4.51
N GLU A 285 30.96 -10.85 -4.15
CA GLU A 285 30.30 -12.10 -4.55
C GLU A 285 29.12 -12.43 -3.62
N SER A 286 29.30 -12.21 -2.31
CA SER A 286 28.23 -12.34 -1.31
C SER A 286 27.25 -11.17 -1.32
N PHE A 287 27.70 -9.96 -1.67
CA PHE A 287 26.89 -8.74 -1.70
C PHE A 287 26.92 -8.06 -3.08
N PRO A 288 26.38 -8.70 -4.13
CA PRO A 288 26.28 -8.09 -5.45
C PRO A 288 25.33 -6.88 -5.40
N ILE A 289 25.72 -5.79 -6.07
CA ILE A 289 24.84 -4.62 -6.27
C ILE A 289 23.83 -4.97 -7.39
N PRO A 290 22.51 -4.88 -7.14
CA PRO A 290 21.50 -5.17 -8.16
C PRO A 290 21.63 -4.26 -9.39
N LYS A 291 21.43 -4.81 -10.60
CA LYS A 291 21.39 -4.03 -11.86
C LYS A 291 20.40 -2.85 -11.77
N SER A 292 19.30 -3.00 -11.02
CA SER A 292 18.30 -1.94 -10.78
C SER A 292 18.77 -0.76 -9.92
N PHE A 293 19.92 -0.84 -9.24
CA PHE A 293 20.56 0.34 -8.62
C PHE A 293 21.40 1.14 -9.62
N LEU A 294 21.70 0.55 -10.79
CA LEU A 294 22.45 1.16 -11.91
C LEU A 294 21.53 1.54 -13.08
N ALA A 295 20.23 1.31 -12.96
CA ALA A 295 19.23 1.57 -14.01
C ALA A 295 19.07 3.07 -14.24
N TYR A 296 19.93 3.62 -15.10
CA TYR A 296 19.95 5.04 -15.42
C TYR A 296 18.68 5.41 -16.18
N CYS A 297 17.76 6.12 -15.52
CA CYS A 297 16.51 6.58 -16.10
C CYS A 297 16.74 7.77 -17.04
N ASN A 298 17.43 7.53 -18.16
CA ASN A 298 17.63 8.50 -19.24
C ASN A 298 16.29 8.99 -19.85
N ASP A 299 15.23 8.20 -19.71
CA ASP A 299 13.87 8.61 -20.04
C ASP A 299 13.27 9.58 -19.01
N ALA A 300 13.70 10.84 -19.08
CA ALA A 300 12.79 11.95 -18.80
C ALA A 300 11.55 11.90 -19.72
N SER A 301 11.67 11.24 -20.88
CA SER A 301 10.65 11.01 -21.92
C SER A 301 9.48 10.12 -21.50
N ASN A 302 9.67 9.11 -20.63
CA ASN A 302 8.58 8.19 -20.21
C ASN A 302 7.74 8.73 -19.04
N LYS A 303 7.85 10.03 -18.69
CA LYS A 303 7.03 10.65 -17.63
C LYS A 303 5.61 11.00 -18.08
N ASP A 304 5.39 11.16 -19.39
CA ASP A 304 4.08 11.52 -19.98
C ASP A 304 3.32 10.27 -20.43
N ILE A 305 2.59 9.64 -19.50
CA ILE A 305 1.69 8.51 -19.79
C ILE A 305 0.38 9.05 -20.39
N GLY A 306 0.49 9.56 -21.62
CA GLY A 306 -0.57 10.15 -22.43
C GLY A 306 -1.13 11.46 -21.86
N THR A 307 -2.01 11.35 -20.86
CA THR A 307 -2.58 12.50 -20.12
C THR A 307 -2.47 12.33 -18.59
N CYS A 308 -1.89 11.23 -18.12
CA CYS A 308 -1.68 10.95 -16.70
C CYS A 308 -0.33 11.49 -16.26
N ILE A 309 -0.28 12.16 -15.11
CA ILE A 309 0.98 12.62 -14.51
C ILE A 309 1.58 11.51 -13.66
N TYR A 310 2.86 11.20 -13.84
CA TYR A 310 3.56 10.19 -13.04
C TYR A 310 3.66 10.62 -11.56
N LEU A 311 3.23 9.74 -10.65
CA LEU A 311 3.44 9.84 -9.20
C LEU A 311 4.18 8.59 -8.73
N GLY A 312 5.30 8.79 -8.02
CA GLY A 312 6.12 7.72 -7.50
C GLY A 312 6.18 7.69 -5.98
N LEU A 313 7.19 7.01 -5.43
CA LEU A 313 7.31 6.76 -4.00
C LEU A 313 7.37 8.05 -3.20
N SER A 314 6.35 8.23 -2.36
CA SER A 314 6.17 9.38 -1.48
C SER A 314 6.01 10.73 -2.20
N SER A 315 5.53 10.71 -3.45
CA SER A 315 4.82 11.88 -3.99
C SER A 315 3.64 12.24 -3.09
N SER A 316 3.38 13.54 -2.90
CA SER A 316 2.15 14.04 -2.27
C SER A 316 1.37 14.93 -3.23
N VAL A 317 0.04 14.77 -3.21
CA VAL A 317 -0.90 15.50 -4.05
C VAL A 317 -1.94 16.17 -3.17
N HIS A 318 -2.10 17.47 -3.36
CA HIS A 318 -3.12 18.28 -2.73
C HIS A 318 -4.37 18.28 -3.60
N VAL A 319 -5.48 17.75 -3.08
CA VAL A 319 -6.78 17.69 -3.79
C VAL A 319 -7.76 18.65 -3.10
N LYS A 320 -8.07 19.76 -3.75
CA LYS A 320 -9.14 20.70 -3.37
C LYS A 320 -10.42 20.35 -4.14
N HIS A 321 -11.56 20.74 -3.59
CA HIS A 321 -12.83 20.63 -4.32
C HIS A 321 -12.99 21.78 -5.32
N GLY A 322 -13.28 21.47 -6.58
CA GLY A 322 -13.55 22.46 -7.63
C GLY A 322 -12.32 23.24 -8.13
N ASP A 323 -11.14 22.91 -7.64
CA ASP A 323 -9.83 23.44 -8.07
C ASP A 323 -8.94 22.27 -8.53
N LYS A 324 -7.90 22.56 -9.30
CA LYS A 324 -7.03 21.51 -9.86
C LYS A 324 -6.19 20.87 -8.75
N ALA A 325 -6.07 19.55 -8.77
CA ALA A 325 -5.15 18.86 -7.87
C ALA A 325 -3.68 19.17 -8.26
N GLU A 326 -2.89 19.53 -7.24
CA GLU A 326 -1.51 20.02 -7.36
C GLU A 326 -0.53 19.04 -6.69
N ILE A 327 0.70 18.95 -7.18
CA ILE A 327 1.75 18.10 -6.59
C ILE A 327 2.56 18.96 -5.63
N GLU A 328 2.53 18.62 -4.33
CA GLU A 328 3.30 19.30 -3.28
C GLU A 328 4.74 18.75 -3.17
N GLN A 329 4.88 17.43 -3.32
CA GLN A 329 6.18 16.74 -3.22
C GLN A 329 6.35 15.75 -4.37
N GLN A 330 7.53 15.74 -5.00
CA GLN A 330 7.91 14.78 -6.03
C GLN A 330 8.60 13.54 -5.44
N SER A 331 8.63 12.47 -6.23
CA SER A 331 9.22 11.16 -5.91
C SER A 331 10.73 11.26 -5.65
N VAL A 332 11.27 10.19 -5.07
CA VAL A 332 12.72 9.96 -4.97
C VAL A 332 13.10 8.80 -5.88
N HIS A 333 13.86 9.08 -6.92
CA HIS A 333 14.20 8.14 -7.99
C HIS A 333 15.44 7.29 -7.68
N GLN A 334 15.65 6.22 -8.45
CA GLN A 334 16.86 5.37 -8.36
C GLN A 334 18.14 6.16 -8.65
N SER A 335 18.08 7.16 -9.54
CA SER A 335 19.16 8.13 -9.81
C SER A 335 19.66 8.89 -8.58
N ASP A 336 18.84 8.99 -7.53
CA ASP A 336 19.17 9.75 -6.33
C ASP A 336 20.03 8.92 -5.36
N LEU A 337 20.39 7.68 -5.72
CA LEU A 337 21.42 6.90 -5.04
C LEU A 337 22.80 7.23 -5.64
N ASP A 338 23.45 8.25 -5.11
CA ASP A 338 24.85 8.54 -5.44
C ASP A 338 25.78 7.45 -4.85
N ILE A 339 26.09 6.45 -5.68
CA ILE A 339 26.98 5.33 -5.33
C ILE A 339 28.43 5.82 -5.13
N GLU A 340 28.84 6.85 -5.86
CA GLU A 340 30.21 7.40 -5.76
C GLU A 340 30.39 8.11 -4.42
N ALA A 341 29.49 9.02 -4.04
CA ALA A 341 29.51 9.67 -2.74
C ALA A 341 29.38 8.67 -1.55
N VAL A 342 28.61 7.59 -1.69
CA VAL A 342 28.49 6.54 -0.65
C VAL A 342 29.80 5.77 -0.44
N LEU A 343 30.60 5.62 -1.50
CA LEU A 343 31.89 4.96 -1.46
C LEU A 343 33.01 5.92 -1.06
N GLU A 344 32.95 7.20 -1.45
CA GLU A 344 33.85 8.24 -0.93
C GLU A 344 33.67 8.44 0.59
N GLU A 345 32.42 8.51 1.07
CA GLU A 345 32.09 8.53 2.50
C GLU A 345 32.70 7.33 3.25
N LEU A 346 32.62 6.12 2.65
CA LEU A 346 33.22 4.93 3.21
C LEU A 346 34.75 5.04 3.25
N VAL A 347 35.40 5.47 2.18
CA VAL A 347 36.86 5.60 2.08
C VAL A 347 37.42 6.69 2.99
N VAL A 348 36.68 7.78 3.21
CA VAL A 348 37.02 8.80 4.23
C VAL A 348 36.96 8.21 5.64
N SER A 349 36.03 7.28 5.91
CA SER A 349 35.93 6.59 7.20
C SER A 349 36.89 5.41 7.38
N ARG A 350 37.30 4.76 6.28
CA ARG A 350 38.17 3.56 6.22
C ARG A 350 39.08 3.62 4.98
N PRO A 351 40.21 4.36 5.03
CA PRO A 351 41.13 4.52 3.89
C PRO A 351 41.66 3.20 3.30
N GLU A 352 41.76 2.16 4.12
CA GLU A 352 42.15 0.80 3.75
C GLU A 352 41.18 0.11 2.77
N LEU A 353 39.93 0.57 2.68
CA LEU A 353 38.95 0.08 1.71
C LEU A 353 39.03 0.79 0.35
N ALA A 354 39.94 1.76 0.16
CA ALA A 354 40.03 2.56 -1.07
C ALA A 354 40.17 1.73 -2.35
N ASP A 355 41.02 0.70 -2.35
CA ASP A 355 41.22 -0.14 -3.55
C ASP A 355 40.05 -1.08 -3.82
N ALA A 356 39.31 -1.50 -2.79
CA ALA A 356 38.08 -2.26 -2.95
C ALA A 356 36.94 -1.37 -3.49
N ALA A 357 36.78 -0.16 -2.95
CA ALA A 357 35.82 0.84 -3.46
C ALA A 357 36.08 1.22 -4.93
N ARG A 358 37.34 1.39 -5.32
CA ARG A 358 37.75 1.58 -6.73
C ARG A 358 37.40 0.38 -7.61
N GLN A 359 37.59 -0.85 -7.11
CA GLN A 359 37.23 -2.08 -7.84
C GLN A 359 35.72 -2.23 -8.00
N SER A 360 34.93 -1.94 -6.95
CA SER A 360 33.47 -1.87 -7.04
C SER A 360 33.04 -0.84 -8.08
N LEU A 361 33.47 0.43 -7.99
CA LEU A 361 33.11 1.46 -8.97
C LEU A 361 33.49 1.09 -10.40
N LYS A 362 34.68 0.51 -10.61
CA LYS A 362 35.07 0.02 -11.93
C LYS A 362 34.13 -1.09 -12.40
N SER A 363 33.88 -2.10 -11.59
CA SER A 363 33.00 -3.22 -11.93
C SER A 363 31.59 -2.74 -12.29
N LEU A 364 31.04 -1.78 -11.56
CA LEU A 364 29.72 -1.20 -11.86
C LEU A 364 29.73 -0.46 -13.20
N ARG A 365 30.76 0.37 -13.47
CA ARG A 365 30.91 1.09 -14.75
C ARG A 365 31.12 0.14 -15.93
N ASP A 366 31.89 -0.93 -15.75
CA ASP A 366 32.09 -1.99 -16.76
C ASP A 366 30.77 -2.75 -17.04
N ASN A 367 29.90 -2.93 -16.04
CA ASN A 367 28.57 -3.57 -16.18
C ASN A 367 27.45 -2.64 -16.72
N ILE A 368 27.72 -1.34 -16.94
CA ILE A 368 26.76 -0.37 -17.49
C ILE A 368 26.73 -0.37 -19.03
N THR A 369 27.60 -1.15 -19.70
CA THR A 369 27.55 -1.31 -21.16
C THR A 369 26.22 -1.94 -21.61
N PRO A 370 25.44 -1.27 -22.48
CA PRO A 370 24.07 -1.71 -22.78
C PRO A 370 24.04 -2.86 -23.79
N ASN A 371 23.99 -4.09 -23.28
CA ASN A 371 23.41 -5.25 -23.95
C ASN A 371 22.77 -6.17 -22.90
N GLU A 372 21.80 -6.97 -23.35
CA GLU A 372 21.14 -8.01 -22.54
C GLU A 372 20.45 -7.46 -21.26
N ILE A 373 19.28 -6.83 -21.51
CA ILE A 373 18.15 -6.91 -20.58
C ILE A 373 17.72 -8.38 -20.53
N ASP A 374 18.37 -9.12 -19.64
CA ASP A 374 18.12 -10.53 -19.40
C ASP A 374 16.76 -10.69 -18.71
N ASP A 375 15.84 -11.45 -19.31
CA ASP A 375 14.47 -11.68 -18.81
C ASP A 375 14.44 -12.71 -17.65
N ASP A 376 15.46 -12.69 -16.79
CA ASP A 376 15.55 -13.52 -15.60
C ASP A 376 14.62 -12.96 -14.51
N SER A 377 13.33 -13.14 -14.75
CA SER A 377 12.22 -12.95 -13.81
C SER A 377 12.19 -14.05 -12.72
N GLY A 378 13.37 -14.58 -12.35
CA GLY A 378 13.58 -15.55 -11.31
C GLY A 378 12.93 -15.14 -10.00
N THR A 379 12.14 -16.04 -9.41
CA THR A 379 11.33 -15.70 -8.25
C THR A 379 12.20 -15.45 -7.02
N ASN A 380 11.65 -14.81 -5.99
CA ASN A 380 12.34 -14.63 -4.70
C ASN A 380 12.91 -15.95 -4.12
N LYS A 381 12.32 -17.10 -4.48
CA LYS A 381 12.78 -18.43 -4.08
C LYS A 381 14.04 -18.86 -4.84
N ASP A 382 14.18 -18.48 -6.10
CA ASP A 382 15.28 -18.84 -6.98
C ASP A 382 16.51 -17.99 -6.65
N VAL A 383 16.32 -16.68 -6.46
CA VAL A 383 17.34 -15.76 -5.91
C VAL A 383 17.85 -16.23 -4.55
N ALA A 384 16.95 -16.61 -3.64
CA ALA A 384 17.34 -17.16 -2.33
C ALA A 384 18.07 -18.50 -2.43
N SER A 385 17.73 -19.35 -3.42
CA SER A 385 18.38 -20.64 -3.67
C SER A 385 19.78 -20.46 -4.27
N ALA A 386 19.95 -19.54 -5.21
CA ALA A 386 21.23 -19.16 -5.80
C ALA A 386 22.17 -18.55 -4.75
N LEU A 387 21.66 -17.64 -3.91
CA LEU A 387 22.41 -17.07 -2.78
C LEU A 387 22.83 -18.15 -1.78
N LYS A 388 21.93 -19.07 -1.43
CA LYS A 388 22.24 -20.21 -0.56
C LYS A 388 23.32 -21.12 -1.17
N ALA A 389 23.26 -21.39 -2.47
CA ALA A 389 24.27 -22.19 -3.16
C ALA A 389 25.65 -21.50 -3.16
N ARG A 390 25.71 -20.19 -3.47
CA ARG A 390 26.95 -19.39 -3.43
C ARG A 390 27.57 -19.34 -2.03
N LEU A 391 26.77 -19.07 -0.99
CA LEU A 391 27.24 -19.05 0.40
C LEU A 391 27.81 -20.42 0.83
N LEU A 392 27.19 -21.53 0.39
CA LEU A 392 27.68 -22.88 0.65
C LEU A 392 28.97 -23.22 -0.13
N GLN A 393 29.19 -22.64 -1.32
CA GLN A 393 30.45 -22.77 -2.06
C GLN A 393 31.58 -21.92 -1.44
N GLY A 394 31.31 -20.67 -1.06
CA GLY A 394 32.30 -19.77 -0.46
C GLY A 394 32.93 -20.31 0.82
N LEU A 395 32.14 -21.00 1.65
CA LEU A 395 32.60 -21.71 2.85
C LEU A 395 33.65 -22.80 2.59
N GLY A 396 33.77 -23.31 1.36
CA GLY A 396 34.77 -24.31 0.98
C GLY A 396 36.13 -23.74 0.51
N ALA A 397 36.16 -22.50 0.02
CA ALA A 397 37.27 -22.01 -0.81
C ALA A 397 38.39 -21.27 -0.04
N ASN A 398 38.06 -20.47 0.98
CA ASN A 398 38.97 -19.45 1.53
C ASN A 398 39.65 -19.84 2.86
N LYS A 399 40.55 -20.84 2.83
CA LYS A 399 41.51 -21.10 3.94
C LYS A 399 42.80 -20.27 3.78
N LYS A 400 42.76 -18.96 4.02
CA LYS A 400 43.96 -18.11 4.14
C LYS A 400 44.55 -18.17 5.56
N GLN A 401 45.87 -18.24 5.69
CA GLN A 401 46.56 -18.26 6.98
C GLN A 401 47.02 -16.86 7.45
N LYS A 402 46.31 -16.33 8.47
CA LYS A 402 46.86 -16.11 9.83
C LYS A 402 48.12 -15.19 10.04
N SER A 403 47.98 -13.97 10.62
CA SER A 403 48.90 -13.15 11.51
C SER A 403 48.47 -11.64 11.64
N GLN A 404 48.33 -10.88 12.77
CA GLN A 404 48.26 -11.06 14.27
C GLN A 404 47.19 -10.04 14.89
N VAL A 405 46.79 -10.16 16.18
CA VAL A 405 45.99 -9.20 17.07
C VAL A 405 44.43 -9.28 17.07
N ASP A 406 43.77 -8.82 18.15
CA ASP A 406 42.33 -8.87 18.54
C ASP A 406 41.26 -8.54 17.46
N PRO A 407 40.01 -9.06 17.58
CA PRO A 407 38.95 -8.86 16.58
C PRO A 407 38.49 -7.39 16.48
N GLU A 408 38.60 -6.81 15.29
CA GLU A 408 38.00 -5.52 14.98
C GLU A 408 36.55 -5.71 14.52
N VAL A 409 35.61 -4.94 15.10
CA VAL A 409 34.17 -5.04 14.83
C VAL A 409 33.70 -3.75 14.15
N VAL A 410 33.60 -3.78 12.83
CA VAL A 410 33.28 -2.64 11.98
C VAL A 410 31.80 -2.66 11.60
N PHE A 411 31.06 -1.65 12.05
CA PHE A 411 29.68 -1.43 11.65
C PHE A 411 29.62 -0.70 10.30
N LEU A 412 29.52 -1.45 9.20
CA LEU A 412 29.33 -0.90 7.85
C LEU A 412 27.99 -0.13 7.71
N GLY A 413 27.06 -0.41 8.61
CA GLY A 413 25.89 0.41 8.90
C GLY A 413 24.82 -0.41 9.62
N THR A 414 24.21 0.15 10.66
CA THR A 414 22.87 -0.30 11.06
C THR A 414 21.89 0.26 10.03
N GLY A 415 21.13 -0.59 9.35
CA GLY A 415 20.00 -0.15 8.49
C GLY A 415 18.82 0.41 9.28
N SER A 416 19.07 1.05 10.42
CA SER A 416 18.12 1.60 11.40
C SER A 416 18.87 2.53 12.36
N ALA A 417 18.35 3.73 12.56
CA ALA A 417 18.89 4.76 13.47
C ALA A 417 17.84 5.15 14.54
N GLU A 418 17.21 4.14 15.16
CA GLU A 418 16.32 4.29 16.33
C GLU A 418 16.20 2.93 17.07
N PRO A 419 16.21 2.89 18.41
CA PRO A 419 16.19 1.63 19.18
C PRO A 419 14.77 1.06 19.35
N ASN A 420 14.20 0.47 18.30
CA ASN A 420 12.94 -0.29 18.37
C ASN A 420 12.93 -1.45 17.33
N LYS A 421 11.78 -2.09 17.07
CA LYS A 421 11.55 -3.27 16.19
C LYS A 421 11.88 -3.07 14.69
N TYR A 422 12.78 -2.15 14.36
CA TYR A 422 13.32 -1.93 13.02
C TYR A 422 14.59 -2.77 12.85
N ARG A 423 14.53 -3.82 12.02
CA ARG A 423 15.73 -4.45 11.46
C ARG A 423 15.66 -4.35 9.94
N GLY A 424 16.36 -3.35 9.40
CA GLY A 424 16.97 -3.50 8.08
C GLY A 424 18.12 -4.51 8.14
N SER A 425 18.74 -4.79 7.00
CA SER A 425 20.05 -5.46 6.99
C SER A 425 21.07 -4.61 7.76
N SER A 426 21.71 -5.19 8.77
CA SER A 426 22.80 -4.57 9.52
C SER A 426 24.13 -5.17 9.08
N GLY A 427 24.98 -4.38 8.43
CA GLY A 427 26.32 -4.81 8.06
C GLY A 427 27.26 -4.71 9.26
N ILE A 428 27.69 -5.86 9.78
CA ILE A 428 28.78 -5.95 10.78
C ILE A 428 29.88 -6.81 10.15
N LEU A 429 30.97 -6.15 9.76
CA LEU A 429 32.20 -6.81 9.35
C LEU A 429 33.02 -7.08 10.61
N ILE A 430 33.31 -8.35 10.88
CA ILE A 430 34.19 -8.75 11.98
C ILE A 430 35.52 -9.18 11.36
N GLU A 431 36.50 -8.28 11.40
CA GLU A 431 37.87 -8.62 11.02
C GLU A 431 38.50 -9.37 12.20
N LEU A 432 38.32 -10.69 12.18
CA LEU A 432 38.88 -11.61 13.17
C LEU A 432 40.39 -11.47 13.26
N PRO A 433 40.99 -11.84 14.41
CA PRO A 433 42.42 -12.04 14.52
C PRO A 433 42.91 -12.94 13.40
N ARG A 434 43.67 -12.35 12.50
CA ARG A 434 44.68 -13.06 11.73
C ARG A 434 45.66 -13.58 12.82
N PRO A 435 45.92 -14.87 13.10
CA PRO A 435 46.80 -15.29 14.23
C PRO A 435 48.26 -15.55 13.84
N SER A 436 49.25 -15.30 14.71
CA SER A 436 50.69 -15.24 14.32
C SER A 436 51.25 -16.36 13.44
N SER A 437 52.03 -15.95 12.43
CA SER A 437 52.89 -16.76 11.55
C SER A 437 54.31 -16.89 12.08
#